data_AF-A0A9Y3W196-F1
#
_entry.id   AF-A0A9Y3W196-F1
#
_cell.length_a   1.000
_cell.length_b   1.000
_cell.length_c   1.000
_cell.angle_alpha   90.00
_cell.angle_beta   90.00
_cell.angle_gamma   90.00
#
_symmetry.space_group_name_H-M   'P 1'
#
loop_
_entity.id
_entity.type
_entity.pdbx_description
1 polymer ?
#
loop_
_entity_poly.entity_id
_entity_poly.type
_entity_poly.pdbx_seq_one_letter_code
_entity_poly.pdbx_strand_id
1 'polypeptide(L)'
;MFQRFKPKDVENFEKLERLDELKKSLISDQDVLCVQIAGLCHDLGHGPFSHFFDGMFMDEIKRVKKGKADKEVTDNEKWTHEKASIEMFKHLLVQNGLKEVMKKYGLKVDEDGTDLVFIEEMIEKPQDKKPQNDAAQDNEHQNNDASKEWLYKGREEKKSFLYEIVSNKKTGIDVDKFDYLARDCHHLGIPNSFDHQRFVMFARVCDVEEDRKKTKHICSRDKESANLYDIFQQRLSIHRRACQHKIKMAVEIMLKDALILVDDHPDFKIKSSKGEMLNISRANGDMEAYTKLTDHVFERILHYQEGRKEPSSEEERKKEQDLEQAMEILQRVMEGRKKESDLEQAREILQRVMEGRKEPSSEEERKKESDLEKAREILKRVMKRELYRCVGQAKKIKKDLEDKLRKCSPDDKFEVIEVTLDYGMENVDPISKAYFYRKDNPDKGEPIPKSDCPPRLVF
;
A
#
# COMPACT_ATOMS: atom_id res chain seq x y z
N MET A 1 41.59 37.35 -14.34
CA MET A 1 41.44 38.74 -13.83
C MET A 1 40.14 38.77 -13.04
N PHE A 2 40.22 38.69 -11.71
CA PHE A 2 39.04 38.71 -10.83
C PHE A 2 38.33 40.05 -10.99
N GLN A 3 37.12 40.06 -11.55
CA GLN A 3 36.28 41.26 -11.53
C GLN A 3 35.85 41.49 -10.08
N ARG A 4 36.27 42.63 -9.51
CA ARG A 4 35.78 43.13 -8.23
C ARG A 4 34.26 43.28 -8.31
N PHE A 5 33.56 42.58 -7.42
CA PHE A 5 32.11 42.67 -7.21
C PHE A 5 31.67 44.14 -7.09
N LYS A 6 30.59 44.50 -7.77
CA LYS A 6 30.00 45.85 -7.70
C LYS A 6 29.18 45.97 -6.41
N PRO A 7 28.96 47.19 -5.88
CA PRO A 7 28.09 47.41 -4.71
C PRO A 7 26.68 46.84 -4.88
N LYS A 8 26.18 46.73 -6.13
CA LYS A 8 24.88 46.11 -6.46
C LYS A 8 24.86 44.58 -6.31
N ASP A 9 26.03 43.93 -6.31
CA ASP A 9 26.14 42.49 -6.07
C ASP A 9 26.01 42.20 -4.57
N VAL A 10 26.42 43.13 -3.70
CA VAL A 10 26.28 43.03 -2.23
C VAL A 10 24.80 42.99 -1.82
N GLU A 11 23.93 43.78 -2.45
CA GLU A 11 22.46 43.69 -2.23
C GLU A 11 21.86 42.35 -2.68
N ASN A 12 22.44 41.70 -3.70
CA ASN A 12 22.01 40.36 -4.12
C ASN A 12 22.51 39.28 -3.15
N PHE A 13 23.70 39.44 -2.56
CA PHE A 13 24.21 38.56 -1.50
C PHE A 13 23.44 38.74 -0.18
N GLU A 14 23.09 39.96 0.23
CA GLU A 14 22.23 40.21 1.39
C GLU A 14 20.81 39.67 1.20
N LYS A 15 20.26 39.70 -0.04
CA LYS A 15 18.98 39.05 -0.36
C LYS A 15 19.07 37.53 -0.30
N LEU A 16 20.19 36.94 -0.72
CA LEU A 16 20.45 35.50 -0.62
C LEU A 16 20.65 35.05 0.83
N GLU A 17 21.39 35.80 1.64
CA GLU A 17 21.53 35.57 3.08
C GLU A 17 20.21 35.76 3.81
N ARG A 18 19.43 36.81 3.52
CA ARG A 18 18.07 36.96 4.06
C ARG A 18 17.13 35.83 3.64
N LEU A 19 17.23 35.35 2.40
CA LEU A 19 16.44 34.20 1.93
C LEU A 19 16.88 32.91 2.62
N ASP A 20 18.17 32.70 2.87
CA ASP A 20 18.68 31.54 3.60
C ASP A 20 18.39 31.64 5.11
N GLU A 21 18.37 32.84 5.69
CA GLU A 21 17.89 33.10 7.06
C GLU A 21 16.36 32.96 7.18
N LEU A 22 15.58 33.38 6.18
CA LEU A 22 14.13 33.16 6.11
C LEU A 22 13.78 31.68 5.86
N LYS A 23 14.58 30.97 5.05
CA LYS A 23 14.47 29.52 4.89
C LYS A 23 14.82 28.78 6.19
N LYS A 24 15.88 29.20 6.90
CA LYS A 24 16.26 28.67 8.22
C LYS A 24 15.28 29.06 9.33
N SER A 25 14.52 30.14 9.19
CA SER A 25 13.52 30.54 10.19
C SER A 25 12.17 29.83 10.04
N LEU A 26 11.86 29.32 8.84
CA LEU A 26 10.61 28.60 8.55
C LEU A 26 10.73 27.09 8.69
N ILE A 27 11.89 26.50 8.40
CA ILE A 27 12.12 25.05 8.43
C ILE A 27 13.28 24.77 9.39
N SER A 28 13.01 23.96 10.42
CA SER A 28 14.04 23.48 11.35
C SER A 28 14.60 22.13 10.91
N ASP A 29 15.77 21.75 11.43
CA ASP A 29 16.34 20.41 11.20
C ASP A 29 15.40 19.29 11.70
N GLN A 30 14.62 19.57 12.76
CA GLN A 30 13.55 18.68 13.25
C GLN A 30 12.47 18.48 12.18
N ASP A 31 12.03 19.55 11.50
CA ASP A 31 11.05 19.43 10.43
C ASP A 31 11.59 18.58 9.28
N VAL A 32 12.85 18.79 8.89
CA VAL A 32 13.49 17.98 7.83
C VAL A 32 13.50 16.51 8.20
N LEU A 33 13.91 16.17 9.43
CA LEU A 33 13.91 14.79 9.91
C LEU A 33 12.50 14.19 9.96
N CYS A 34 11.50 14.92 10.45
CA CYS A 34 10.11 14.45 10.46
C CYS A 34 9.59 14.17 9.05
N VAL A 35 9.85 15.07 8.09
CA VAL A 35 9.46 14.88 6.68
C VAL A 35 10.13 13.65 6.08
N GLN A 36 11.44 13.44 6.36
CA GLN A 36 12.18 12.27 5.90
C GLN A 36 11.64 10.97 6.51
N ILE A 37 11.34 10.95 7.81
CA ILE A 37 10.77 9.78 8.49
C ILE A 37 9.38 9.48 7.92
N ALA A 38 8.52 10.49 7.75
CA ALA A 38 7.21 10.29 7.11
C ALA A 38 7.35 9.72 5.70
N GLY A 39 8.26 10.26 4.89
CA GLY A 39 8.56 9.74 3.54
C GLY A 39 9.05 8.29 3.55
N LEU A 40 9.92 7.92 4.50
CA LEU A 40 10.39 6.54 4.65
C LEU A 40 9.31 5.58 5.15
N CYS A 41 8.34 6.08 5.92
CA CYS A 41 7.37 5.24 6.64
C CYS A 41 5.97 5.20 6.01
N HIS A 42 5.69 6.01 4.98
CA HIS A 42 4.34 6.13 4.42
C HIS A 42 3.78 4.83 3.82
N ASP A 43 4.66 3.93 3.35
CA ASP A 43 4.31 2.65 2.71
C ASP A 43 4.47 1.41 3.61
N LEU A 44 4.78 1.59 4.92
CA LEU A 44 4.97 0.45 5.85
C LEU A 44 3.75 -0.46 5.99
N GLY A 45 2.56 0.04 5.66
CA GLY A 45 1.28 -0.65 5.79
C GLY A 45 0.86 -1.47 4.59
N HIS A 46 1.67 -1.55 3.53
CA HIS A 46 1.35 -2.42 2.40
C HIS A 46 1.45 -3.91 2.78
N GLY A 47 0.41 -4.67 2.39
CA GLY A 47 0.39 -6.12 2.51
C GLY A 47 1.00 -6.83 1.30
N PRO A 48 0.89 -8.17 1.23
CA PRO A 48 1.39 -8.96 0.12
C PRO A 48 0.90 -8.45 -1.24
N PHE A 49 1.83 -8.19 -2.17
CA PHE A 49 1.54 -7.66 -3.51
C PHE A 49 0.85 -6.27 -3.50
N SER A 50 1.08 -5.47 -2.46
CA SER A 50 0.68 -4.06 -2.35
C SER A 50 -0.83 -3.84 -2.58
N HIS A 51 -1.21 -3.19 -3.68
CA HIS A 51 -2.61 -2.82 -3.98
C HIS A 51 -3.54 -4.01 -4.24
N PHE A 52 -2.97 -5.17 -4.53
CA PHE A 52 -3.73 -6.41 -4.61
C PHE A 52 -4.36 -6.75 -3.24
N PHE A 53 -3.60 -6.59 -2.16
CA PHE A 53 -4.05 -6.98 -0.83
C PHE A 53 -5.22 -6.12 -0.35
N ASP A 54 -5.06 -4.79 -0.40
CA ASP A 54 -6.08 -3.85 0.09
C ASP A 54 -7.29 -3.71 -0.84
N GLY A 55 -7.06 -3.64 -2.15
CA GLY A 55 -8.10 -3.36 -3.14
C GLY A 55 -8.83 -4.58 -3.69
N MET A 56 -8.26 -5.78 -3.61
CA MET A 56 -8.87 -6.99 -4.18
C MET A 56 -9.12 -8.08 -3.12
N PHE A 57 -8.07 -8.53 -2.42
CA PHE A 57 -8.20 -9.62 -1.47
C PHE A 57 -9.05 -9.24 -0.25
N MET A 58 -8.73 -8.11 0.41
CA MET A 58 -9.44 -7.68 1.62
C MET A 58 -10.90 -7.31 1.36
N ASP A 59 -11.22 -6.77 0.18
CA ASP A 59 -12.60 -6.47 -0.21
C ASP A 59 -13.41 -7.75 -0.48
N GLU A 60 -12.83 -8.71 -1.18
CA GLU A 60 -13.53 -9.96 -1.49
C GLU A 60 -13.70 -10.86 -0.26
N ILE A 61 -12.67 -11.00 0.60
CA ILE A 61 -12.78 -11.83 1.80
C ILE A 61 -13.84 -11.30 2.76
N LYS A 62 -14.01 -9.97 2.87
CA LYS A 62 -15.11 -9.36 3.63
C LYS A 62 -16.47 -9.74 3.07
N ARG A 63 -16.64 -9.74 1.74
CA ARG A 63 -17.89 -10.17 1.08
C ARG A 63 -18.19 -11.64 1.34
N VAL A 64 -17.19 -12.51 1.18
CA VAL A 64 -17.32 -13.96 1.40
C VAL A 64 -17.67 -14.26 2.86
N LYS A 65 -17.03 -13.60 3.82
CA LYS A 65 -17.26 -13.84 5.25
C LYS A 65 -18.55 -13.21 5.78
N LYS A 66 -19.01 -12.07 5.24
CA LYS A 66 -20.31 -11.46 5.62
C LYS A 66 -21.51 -12.35 5.29
N GLY A 67 -21.37 -13.26 4.31
CA GLY A 67 -22.39 -14.27 3.98
C GLY A 67 -22.44 -15.47 4.94
N LYS A 68 -21.42 -15.67 5.79
CA LYS A 68 -21.42 -16.65 6.88
C LYS A 68 -21.85 -15.92 8.15
N ALA A 69 -22.73 -16.51 8.95
CA ALA A 69 -23.42 -15.87 10.08
C ALA A 69 -22.52 -15.55 11.30
N ASP A 70 -21.29 -15.07 11.09
CA ASP A 70 -20.42 -14.55 12.13
C ASP A 70 -20.70 -13.06 12.29
N LYS A 71 -21.50 -12.73 13.31
CA LYS A 71 -21.81 -11.37 13.79
C LYS A 71 -20.60 -10.58 14.34
N GLU A 72 -19.38 -10.99 14.03
CA GLU A 72 -18.13 -10.40 14.54
C GLU A 72 -17.19 -9.87 13.45
N VAL A 73 -17.67 -9.67 12.22
CA VAL A 73 -17.01 -8.70 11.34
C VAL A 73 -17.56 -7.34 11.75
N THR A 74 -16.96 -6.77 12.80
CA THR A 74 -17.25 -5.41 13.23
C THR A 74 -17.25 -4.47 12.03
N ASP A 75 -18.13 -3.47 12.07
CA ASP A 75 -18.13 -2.25 11.24
C ASP A 75 -16.82 -1.44 11.46
N ASN A 76 -15.67 -2.11 11.38
CA ASN A 76 -14.37 -1.48 11.44
C ASN A 76 -14.27 -0.58 10.22
N GLU A 77 -13.93 0.68 10.48
CA GLU A 77 -13.52 1.66 9.51
C GLU A 77 -12.79 1.02 8.34
N LYS A 78 -13.07 1.51 7.13
CA LYS A 78 -12.40 1.08 5.90
C LYS A 78 -10.88 1.04 6.16
N TRP A 79 -10.35 -0.18 6.22
CA TRP A 79 -8.92 -0.43 6.32
C TRP A 79 -8.24 0.09 5.04
N THR A 80 -7.15 0.81 5.21
CA THR A 80 -6.30 1.30 4.13
C THR A 80 -4.84 1.09 4.50
N HIS A 81 -3.95 1.01 3.51
CA HIS A 81 -2.53 0.85 3.79
C HIS A 81 -1.97 2.08 4.53
N GLU A 82 -2.49 3.30 4.33
CA GLU A 82 -2.04 4.49 5.06
C GLU A 82 -2.29 4.37 6.57
N LYS A 83 -3.48 3.90 6.97
CA LYS A 83 -3.77 3.62 8.39
C LYS A 83 -2.87 2.51 8.94
N ALA A 84 -2.63 1.46 8.15
CA ALA A 84 -1.73 0.39 8.53
C ALA A 84 -0.27 0.87 8.65
N SER A 85 0.16 1.84 7.84
CA SER A 85 1.50 2.44 7.91
C SER A 85 1.72 3.17 9.23
N ILE A 86 0.70 3.88 9.73
CA ILE A 86 0.76 4.53 11.04
C ILE A 86 0.88 3.49 12.17
N GLU A 87 0.06 2.44 12.13
CA GLU A 87 0.10 1.40 13.17
C GLU A 87 1.42 0.61 13.12
N MET A 88 1.93 0.31 11.93
CA MET A 88 3.23 -0.34 11.75
C MET A 88 4.38 0.57 12.18
N PHE A 89 4.30 1.87 11.90
CA PHE A 89 5.27 2.86 12.38
C PHE A 89 5.31 2.89 13.92
N LYS A 90 4.16 2.95 14.59
CA LYS A 90 4.08 2.88 16.06
C LYS A 90 4.68 1.60 16.60
N HIS A 91 4.35 0.46 15.99
CA HIS A 91 4.92 -0.84 16.35
C HIS A 91 6.44 -0.87 16.22
N LEU A 92 6.97 -0.36 15.09
CA LEU A 92 8.39 -0.24 14.81
C LEU A 92 9.12 0.64 15.83
N LEU A 93 8.51 1.75 16.27
CA LEU A 93 9.08 2.61 17.31
C LEU A 93 9.21 1.91 18.66
N VAL A 94 8.17 1.18 19.07
CA VAL A 94 8.12 0.51 20.38
C VAL A 94 9.05 -0.70 20.41
N GLN A 95 8.95 -1.60 19.41
CA GLN A 95 9.73 -2.85 19.37
C GLN A 95 11.24 -2.61 19.33
N ASN A 96 11.66 -1.52 18.69
CA ASN A 96 13.08 -1.22 18.46
C ASN A 96 13.62 -0.10 19.37
N GLY A 97 12.82 0.39 20.34
CA GLY A 97 13.23 1.44 21.27
C GLY A 97 13.63 2.76 20.58
N LEU A 98 13.07 3.06 19.41
CA LEU A 98 13.54 4.17 18.56
C LEU A 98 13.17 5.55 19.10
N LYS A 99 12.18 5.66 19.99
CA LYS A 99 11.81 6.94 20.61
C LYS A 99 13.00 7.59 21.32
N GLU A 100 13.84 6.80 22.00
CA GLU A 100 15.03 7.31 22.69
C GLU A 100 16.10 7.79 21.71
N VAL A 101 16.23 7.13 20.55
CA VAL A 101 17.10 7.59 19.46
C VAL A 101 16.58 8.90 18.87
N MET A 102 15.28 9.00 18.60
CA MET A 102 14.65 10.23 18.08
C MET A 102 14.87 11.42 19.02
N LYS A 103 14.72 11.22 20.34
CA LYS A 103 15.04 12.25 21.35
C LYS A 103 16.48 12.71 21.31
N LYS A 104 17.43 11.79 21.13
CA LYS A 104 18.87 12.12 21.01
C LYS A 104 19.17 13.04 19.81
N TYR A 105 18.38 12.94 18.74
CA TYR A 105 18.47 13.84 17.58
C TYR A 105 17.55 15.07 17.70
N GLY A 106 16.98 15.31 18.89
CA GLY A 106 16.21 16.50 19.21
C GLY A 106 14.74 16.46 18.84
N LEU A 107 14.18 15.31 18.41
CA LEU A 107 12.75 15.20 18.13
C LEU A 107 11.93 15.10 19.42
N LYS A 108 10.78 15.77 19.44
CA LYS A 108 9.81 15.80 20.53
C LYS A 108 8.76 14.70 20.36
N VAL A 109 9.07 13.52 20.88
CA VAL A 109 8.29 12.28 20.72
C VAL A 109 7.64 11.77 22.00
N ASP A 110 7.68 12.57 23.07
CA ASP A 110 6.97 12.35 24.32
C ASP A 110 5.46 12.65 24.18
N GLU A 111 4.67 12.40 25.22
CA GLU A 111 3.20 12.56 25.17
C GLU A 111 2.73 13.98 24.85
N ASP A 112 3.52 14.99 25.23
CA ASP A 112 3.33 16.41 24.91
C ASP A 112 4.06 16.85 23.63
N GLY A 113 4.82 15.95 23.01
CA GLY A 113 5.58 16.17 21.79
C GLY A 113 4.70 16.15 20.54
N THR A 114 5.02 17.01 19.58
CA THR A 114 4.22 17.17 18.35
C THR A 114 4.83 16.45 17.14
N ASP A 115 6.03 15.89 17.24
CA ASP A 115 6.75 15.35 16.07
C ASP A 115 6.21 14.00 15.60
N LEU A 116 5.78 13.13 16.53
CA LEU A 116 5.10 11.87 16.15
C LEU A 116 3.77 12.17 15.48
N VAL A 117 2.97 13.07 16.05
CA VAL A 117 1.70 13.51 15.48
C VAL A 117 1.92 14.09 14.09
N PHE A 118 2.95 14.91 13.91
CA PHE A 118 3.29 15.49 12.62
C PHE A 118 3.63 14.42 11.56
N ILE A 119 4.44 13.42 11.92
CA ILE A 119 4.79 12.30 11.02
C ILE A 119 3.54 11.51 10.63
N GLU A 120 2.69 11.16 11.60
CA GLU A 120 1.44 10.43 11.36
C GLU A 120 0.50 11.21 10.42
N GLU A 121 0.34 12.51 10.67
CA GLU A 121 -0.50 13.40 9.86
C GLU A 121 0.00 13.61 8.43
N MET A 122 1.31 13.45 8.18
CA MET A 122 1.90 13.49 6.84
C MET A 122 1.65 12.21 6.05
N ILE A 123 1.45 11.08 6.73
CA ILE A 123 1.13 9.79 6.11
C ILE A 123 -0.38 9.73 5.83
N GLU A 124 -1.21 10.03 6.84
CA GLU A 124 -2.67 10.07 6.70
C GLU A 124 -3.23 11.39 7.26
N LYS A 125 -3.99 12.09 6.43
CA LYS A 125 -4.58 13.38 6.81
C LYS A 125 -5.58 13.19 7.97
N PRO A 126 -5.62 14.10 8.97
CA PRO A 126 -6.72 14.17 9.93
C PRO A 126 -8.09 14.22 9.25
N GLN A 127 -8.96 13.30 9.63
CA GLN A 127 -10.35 13.29 9.16
C GLN A 127 -11.15 14.37 9.91
N ASP A 128 -11.96 15.13 9.17
CA ASP A 128 -12.97 15.98 9.78
C ASP A 128 -13.92 15.10 10.60
N LYS A 129 -14.08 15.39 11.90
CA LYS A 129 -15.16 14.76 12.67
C LYS A 129 -16.47 15.20 12.04
N LYS A 130 -17.08 14.33 11.22
CA LYS A 130 -18.48 14.52 10.81
C LYS A 130 -19.29 14.66 12.11
N PRO A 131 -20.15 15.68 12.25
CA PRO A 131 -21.08 15.70 13.36
C PRO A 131 -21.90 14.39 13.28
N GLN A 132 -21.84 13.58 14.34
CA GLN A 132 -22.80 12.53 14.56
C GLN A 132 -24.14 13.21 14.77
N ASN A 133 -24.92 13.37 13.71
CA ASN A 133 -26.34 13.64 13.84
C ASN A 133 -27.09 12.41 13.36
N ASP A 134 -27.57 11.68 14.36
CA ASP A 134 -28.83 10.98 14.31
C ASP A 134 -29.92 11.87 13.70
N ALA A 135 -30.83 11.22 12.98
CA ALA A 135 -32.07 11.73 12.41
C ALA A 135 -31.95 12.62 11.14
N ALA A 136 -32.54 12.08 10.07
CA ALA A 136 -32.93 12.79 8.87
C ALA A 136 -33.77 14.03 9.18
N GLN A 137 -33.50 15.13 8.50
CA GLN A 137 -34.53 15.90 7.78
C GLN A 137 -33.87 16.93 6.86
N ASP A 138 -34.42 16.95 5.64
CA ASP A 138 -34.18 17.93 4.59
C ASP A 138 -34.30 19.36 5.13
N ASN A 139 -33.31 20.20 4.79
CA ASN A 139 -33.53 21.59 4.42
C ASN A 139 -32.25 22.15 3.79
N GLU A 140 -32.32 22.36 2.47
CA GLU A 140 -31.46 23.28 1.75
C GLU A 140 -31.59 24.68 2.36
N HIS A 141 -30.47 25.41 2.42
CA HIS A 141 -30.26 26.75 2.99
C HIS A 141 -29.77 26.79 4.45
N GLN A 142 -28.50 26.43 4.64
CA GLN A 142 -27.69 27.06 5.69
C GLN A 142 -26.35 27.51 5.13
N ASN A 143 -26.06 28.79 5.36
CA ASN A 143 -24.81 29.48 5.06
C ASN A 143 -23.62 28.71 5.65
N ASN A 144 -22.77 28.17 4.78
CA ASN A 144 -21.47 27.62 5.16
C ASN A 144 -20.47 28.77 5.36
N ASP A 145 -20.66 29.57 6.42
CA ASP A 145 -19.63 30.47 6.96
C ASP A 145 -18.91 29.77 8.14
N ALA A 146 -18.47 28.54 7.90
CA ALA A 146 -17.52 27.86 8.76
C ALA A 146 -16.13 28.12 8.17
N SER A 147 -15.43 29.12 8.69
CA SER A 147 -14.01 29.28 8.43
C SER A 147 -13.34 27.92 8.67
N LYS A 148 -12.81 27.27 7.62
CA LYS A 148 -12.09 25.99 7.75
C LYS A 148 -11.06 26.12 8.87
N GLU A 149 -11.28 25.40 9.95
CA GLU A 149 -10.40 25.39 11.11
C GLU A 149 -9.14 24.59 10.77
N TRP A 150 -7.99 25.00 11.30
CA TRP A 150 -6.74 24.28 11.10
C TRP A 150 -6.80 22.93 11.83
N LEU A 151 -6.87 21.83 11.06
CA LEU A 151 -7.13 20.49 11.59
C LEU A 151 -5.88 19.79 12.14
N TYR A 152 -4.70 20.23 11.70
CA TYR A 152 -3.44 19.58 12.04
C TYR A 152 -2.93 20.03 13.40
N LYS A 153 -2.34 19.11 14.16
CA LYS A 153 -1.82 19.33 15.50
C LYS A 153 -0.31 19.21 15.57
N GLY A 154 0.30 18.46 14.64
CA GLY A 154 1.74 18.24 14.60
C GLY A 154 2.53 19.52 14.32
N ARG A 155 2.00 20.40 13.47
CA ARG A 155 2.53 21.72 13.16
C ARG A 155 1.42 22.76 13.04
N GLU A 156 1.81 24.00 13.30
CA GLU A 156 1.00 25.20 13.11
C GLU A 156 0.79 25.55 11.63
N GLU A 157 -0.28 26.28 11.34
CA GLU A 157 -0.71 26.66 9.98
C GLU A 157 0.37 27.39 9.17
N LYS A 158 1.29 28.13 9.82
CA LYS A 158 2.41 28.78 9.09
C LYS A 158 3.38 27.80 8.44
N LYS A 159 3.33 26.51 8.81
CA LYS A 159 4.10 25.40 8.22
C LYS A 159 3.25 24.46 7.37
N SER A 160 2.07 24.91 6.91
CA SER A 160 1.14 24.10 6.11
C SER A 160 1.76 23.45 4.88
N PHE A 161 2.71 24.11 4.22
CA PHE A 161 3.43 23.61 3.06
C PHE A 161 4.19 22.28 3.31
N LEU A 162 4.55 21.95 4.56
CA LEU A 162 5.23 20.69 4.85
C LEU A 162 4.33 19.47 4.63
N TYR A 163 3.03 19.60 4.88
CA TYR A 163 2.03 18.54 4.64
C TYR A 163 1.78 18.29 3.15
N GLU A 164 2.36 19.08 2.26
CA GLU A 164 2.25 18.92 0.80
C GLU A 164 3.41 18.10 0.21
N ILE A 165 4.36 17.63 1.03
CA ILE A 165 5.57 16.95 0.57
C ILE A 165 5.36 15.44 0.37
N VAL A 166 4.92 14.72 1.41
CA VAL A 166 4.90 13.24 1.42
C VAL A 166 3.62 12.68 0.81
N SER A 167 2.45 13.10 1.29
CA SER A 167 1.16 12.69 0.73
C SER A 167 0.25 13.92 0.58
N ASN A 168 0.28 14.51 -0.62
CA ASN A 168 -0.43 15.75 -0.89
C ASN A 168 -1.89 15.47 -1.27
N LYS A 169 -2.79 15.37 -0.29
CA LYS A 169 -4.22 15.12 -0.56
C LYS A 169 -4.93 16.30 -1.26
N LYS A 170 -4.31 17.49 -1.37
CA LYS A 170 -4.91 18.68 -2.02
C LYS A 170 -4.80 18.63 -3.53
N THR A 171 -3.63 18.26 -4.05
CA THR A 171 -3.35 18.24 -5.50
C THR A 171 -2.92 16.88 -6.01
N GLY A 172 -2.48 16.00 -5.13
CA GLY A 172 -1.79 14.76 -5.50
C GLY A 172 -0.37 14.99 -6.02
N ILE A 173 0.24 16.18 -5.89
CA ILE A 173 1.63 16.43 -6.28
C ILE A 173 2.52 16.27 -5.04
N ASP A 174 3.21 15.14 -4.95
CA ASP A 174 4.03 14.74 -3.80
C ASP A 174 5.23 13.88 -4.24
N VAL A 175 6.19 13.70 -3.32
CA VAL A 175 7.46 13.01 -3.61
C VAL A 175 7.30 11.49 -3.77
N ASP A 176 6.24 10.90 -3.21
CA ASP A 176 5.84 9.51 -3.48
C ASP A 176 5.69 9.28 -4.99
N LYS A 177 4.88 10.12 -5.66
CA LYS A 177 4.71 10.04 -7.11
C LYS A 177 5.99 10.28 -7.88
N PHE A 178 6.83 11.19 -7.40
CA PHE A 178 8.07 11.49 -8.09
C PHE A 178 9.00 10.27 -8.13
N ASP A 179 9.06 9.52 -7.02
CA ASP A 179 9.84 8.30 -6.92
C ASP A 179 9.23 7.18 -7.76
N TYR A 180 7.96 6.80 -7.53
CA TYR A 180 7.40 5.65 -8.24
C TYR A 180 7.28 5.89 -9.74
N LEU A 181 6.99 7.12 -10.20
CA LEU A 181 6.96 7.40 -11.64
C LEU A 181 8.34 7.14 -12.26
N ALA A 182 9.42 7.58 -11.62
CA ALA A 182 10.77 7.34 -12.13
C ALA A 182 11.16 5.85 -12.01
N ARG A 183 10.90 5.23 -10.86
CA ARG A 183 11.23 3.83 -10.55
C ARG A 183 10.46 2.86 -11.43
N ASP A 184 9.15 3.01 -11.56
CA ASP A 184 8.31 2.13 -12.36
C ASP A 184 8.65 2.27 -13.83
N CYS A 185 8.84 3.49 -14.32
CA CYS A 185 9.31 3.72 -15.69
C CYS A 185 10.60 2.97 -15.99
N HIS A 186 11.57 3.06 -15.10
CA HIS A 186 12.83 2.35 -15.22
C HIS A 186 12.64 0.82 -15.31
N HIS A 187 11.90 0.23 -14.36
CA HIS A 187 11.72 -1.23 -14.29
C HIS A 187 10.76 -1.78 -15.37
N LEU A 188 9.80 -0.98 -15.82
CA LEU A 188 8.85 -1.36 -16.87
C LEU A 188 9.39 -1.09 -18.30
N GLY A 189 10.51 -0.39 -18.43
CA GLY A 189 11.04 0.03 -19.74
C GLY A 189 10.16 1.07 -20.43
N ILE A 190 9.45 1.90 -19.66
CA ILE A 190 8.64 3.00 -20.16
C ILE A 190 9.43 4.30 -19.96
N PRO A 191 9.59 5.17 -20.96
CA PRO A 191 10.23 6.47 -20.76
C PRO A 191 9.46 7.31 -19.73
N ASN A 192 10.16 7.88 -18.76
CA ASN A 192 9.59 8.87 -17.84
C ASN A 192 9.62 10.26 -18.49
N SER A 193 8.45 10.89 -18.65
CA SER A 193 8.33 12.25 -19.18
C SER A 193 8.43 13.34 -18.12
N PHE A 194 8.32 13.00 -16.83
CA PHE A 194 8.31 13.99 -15.74
C PHE A 194 9.70 14.17 -15.12
N ASP A 195 10.16 15.41 -15.06
CA ASP A 195 11.43 15.80 -14.42
C ASP A 195 11.17 16.42 -13.03
N HIS A 196 11.31 15.57 -12.00
CA HIS A 196 11.17 15.97 -10.60
C HIS A 196 12.29 16.91 -10.12
N GLN A 197 13.51 16.81 -10.68
CA GLN A 197 14.62 17.69 -10.30
C GLN A 197 14.31 19.12 -10.73
N ARG A 198 13.79 19.27 -11.96
CA ARG A 198 13.31 20.55 -12.47
C ARG A 198 12.16 21.11 -11.63
N PHE A 199 11.20 20.26 -11.21
CA PHE A 199 10.13 20.68 -10.30
C PHE A 199 10.71 21.27 -9.01
N VAL A 200 11.61 20.56 -8.33
CA VAL A 200 12.22 21.00 -7.06
C VAL A 200 12.99 22.32 -7.25
N MET A 201 13.71 22.50 -8.36
CA MET A 201 14.41 23.75 -8.67
C MET A 201 13.49 24.96 -8.81
N PHE A 202 12.24 24.75 -9.25
CA PHE A 202 11.24 25.80 -9.47
C PHE A 202 10.14 25.83 -8.41
N ALA A 203 10.23 25.03 -7.36
CA ALA A 203 9.30 25.05 -6.24
C ALA A 203 9.65 26.18 -5.27
N ARG A 204 8.64 26.89 -4.77
CA ARG A 204 8.79 27.91 -3.72
C ARG A 204 7.66 27.82 -2.71
N VAL A 205 7.94 28.23 -1.48
CA VAL A 205 6.88 28.47 -0.49
C VAL A 205 6.40 29.89 -0.67
N CYS A 206 5.14 30.06 -1.08
CA CYS A 206 4.53 31.37 -1.28
C CYS A 206 3.34 31.56 -0.34
N ASP A 207 2.98 32.81 -0.12
CA ASP A 207 1.75 33.14 0.55
C ASP A 207 0.57 33.06 -0.44
N VAL A 208 -0.49 32.34 -0.07
CA VAL A 208 -1.73 32.22 -0.84
C VAL A 208 -2.85 32.81 0.00
N GLU A 209 -3.67 33.65 -0.63
CA GLU A 209 -4.83 34.25 0.02
C GLU A 209 -6.11 33.56 -0.48
N GLU A 210 -6.74 32.80 0.39
CA GLU A 210 -8.02 32.13 0.15
C GLU A 210 -8.99 32.49 1.29
N ASP A 211 -10.24 32.83 0.97
CA ASP A 211 -11.28 33.13 1.96
C ASP A 211 -10.84 34.15 3.05
N ARG A 212 -10.06 35.17 2.65
CA ARG A 212 -9.45 36.20 3.53
C ARG A 212 -8.45 35.65 4.56
N LYS A 213 -8.01 34.41 4.42
CA LYS A 213 -6.91 33.81 5.18
C LYS A 213 -5.67 33.72 4.31
N LYS A 214 -4.52 33.91 4.94
CA LYS A 214 -3.20 33.89 4.30
C LYS A 214 -2.43 32.68 4.81
N THR A 215 -2.22 31.68 3.95
CA THR A 215 -1.54 30.41 4.26
C THR A 215 -0.32 30.22 3.38
N LYS A 216 0.60 29.33 3.78
CA LYS A 216 1.82 29.04 3.02
C LYS A 216 1.69 27.73 2.24
N HIS A 217 1.92 27.79 0.93
CA HIS A 217 1.81 26.62 0.05
C HIS A 217 3.04 26.46 -0.83
N ILE A 218 3.34 25.21 -1.22
CA ILE A 218 4.31 24.91 -2.27
C ILE A 218 3.70 25.36 -3.61
N CYS A 219 4.35 26.32 -4.24
CA CYS A 219 3.96 26.89 -5.51
C CYS A 219 5.01 26.57 -6.58
N SER A 220 4.54 26.19 -7.75
CA SER A 220 5.41 26.00 -8.92
C SER A 220 5.57 27.30 -9.70
N ARG A 221 6.63 27.39 -10.48
CA ARG A 221 6.78 28.48 -11.44
C ARG A 221 5.68 28.41 -12.52
N ASP A 222 5.03 29.54 -12.84
CA ASP A 222 3.99 29.64 -13.87
C ASP A 222 4.27 28.85 -15.18
N LYS A 223 5.48 28.97 -15.73
CA LYS A 223 5.92 28.29 -16.96
C LYS A 223 6.01 26.76 -16.85
N GLU A 224 5.94 26.20 -15.64
CA GLU A 224 6.03 24.76 -15.36
C GLU A 224 4.66 24.08 -15.37
N SER A 225 3.57 24.80 -15.67
CA SER A 225 2.21 24.24 -15.72
C SER A 225 2.11 23.00 -16.61
N ALA A 226 2.75 23.02 -17.78
CA ALA A 226 2.81 21.87 -18.68
C ALA A 226 3.54 20.67 -18.05
N ASN A 227 4.67 20.90 -17.38
CA ASN A 227 5.43 19.84 -16.68
C ASN A 227 4.61 19.21 -15.54
N LEU A 228 3.74 19.98 -14.86
CA LEU A 228 2.85 19.39 -13.84
C LEU A 228 1.78 18.49 -14.45
N TYR A 229 1.27 18.81 -15.65
CA TYR A 229 0.37 17.91 -16.36
C TYR A 229 1.06 16.59 -16.74
N ASP A 230 2.36 16.62 -17.03
CA ASP A 230 3.12 15.41 -17.37
C ASP A 230 3.14 14.39 -16.22
N ILE A 231 3.08 14.82 -14.95
CA ILE A 231 2.92 13.91 -13.79
C ILE A 231 1.68 13.04 -13.96
N PHE A 232 0.53 13.67 -14.24
CA PHE A 232 -0.76 13.00 -14.30
C PHE A 232 -0.94 12.21 -15.59
N GLN A 233 -0.40 12.70 -16.71
CA GLN A 233 -0.35 11.93 -17.96
C GLN A 233 0.51 10.68 -17.80
N GLN A 234 1.67 10.80 -17.15
CA GLN A 234 2.56 9.68 -16.92
C GLN A 234 1.92 8.66 -15.97
N ARG A 235 1.30 9.11 -14.89
CA ARG A 235 0.51 8.25 -13.99
C ARG A 235 -0.56 7.49 -14.78
N LEU A 236 -1.38 8.18 -15.57
CA LEU A 236 -2.42 7.54 -16.38
C LEU A 236 -1.85 6.50 -17.35
N SER A 237 -0.71 6.81 -17.99
CA SER A 237 0.00 5.90 -18.88
C SER A 237 0.45 4.63 -18.18
N ILE A 238 1.11 4.75 -17.02
CA ILE A 238 1.57 3.60 -16.21
C ILE A 238 0.37 2.79 -15.71
N HIS A 239 -0.66 3.43 -15.17
CA HIS A 239 -1.87 2.75 -14.72
C HIS A 239 -2.49 1.92 -15.84
N ARG A 240 -2.63 2.48 -17.04
CA ARG A 240 -3.24 1.79 -18.17
C ARG A 240 -2.38 0.66 -18.74
N ARG A 241 -1.06 0.85 -18.81
CA ARG A 241 -0.13 -0.07 -19.49
C ARG A 241 0.38 -1.18 -18.58
N ALA A 242 0.51 -0.91 -17.27
CA ALA A 242 1.11 -1.81 -16.29
C ALA A 242 0.13 -2.15 -15.15
N CYS A 243 -0.25 -1.19 -14.31
CA CYS A 243 -0.99 -1.48 -13.06
C CYS A 243 -2.34 -2.14 -13.31
N GLN A 244 -3.03 -1.76 -14.39
CA GLN A 244 -4.34 -2.27 -14.81
C GLN A 244 -4.22 -3.14 -16.08
N HIS A 245 -3.04 -3.71 -16.32
CA HIS A 245 -2.84 -4.60 -17.45
C HIS A 245 -3.70 -5.86 -17.30
N LYS A 246 -4.53 -6.16 -18.30
CA LYS A 246 -5.51 -7.26 -18.26
C LYS A 246 -4.95 -8.62 -17.84
N ILE A 247 -3.70 -8.93 -18.23
CA ILE A 247 -3.06 -10.20 -17.85
C ILE A 247 -2.58 -10.18 -16.39
N LYS A 248 -2.12 -9.03 -15.90
CA LYS A 248 -1.78 -8.83 -14.49
C LYS A 248 -3.03 -8.99 -13.63
N MET A 249 -4.14 -8.37 -14.04
CA MET A 249 -5.43 -8.53 -13.36
C MET A 249 -5.90 -10.00 -13.32
N ALA A 250 -5.74 -10.75 -14.41
CA ALA A 250 -6.06 -12.18 -14.42
C ALA A 250 -5.22 -12.98 -13.40
N VAL A 251 -3.92 -12.66 -13.28
CA VAL A 251 -3.03 -13.26 -12.27
C VAL A 251 -3.48 -12.89 -10.85
N GLU A 252 -3.81 -11.62 -10.62
CA GLU A 252 -4.32 -11.17 -9.32
C GLU A 252 -5.62 -11.86 -8.92
N ILE A 253 -6.57 -12.00 -9.84
CA ILE A 253 -7.83 -12.71 -9.56
C ILE A 253 -7.55 -14.18 -9.17
N MET A 254 -6.62 -14.85 -9.86
CA MET A 254 -6.20 -16.20 -9.49
C MET A 254 -5.52 -16.24 -8.12
N LEU A 255 -4.66 -15.27 -7.82
CA LEU A 255 -4.01 -15.16 -6.51
C LEU A 255 -5.03 -14.92 -5.39
N LYS A 256 -6.01 -14.05 -5.62
CA LYS A 256 -7.15 -13.80 -4.72
C LYS A 256 -7.91 -15.10 -4.44
N ASP A 257 -8.29 -15.82 -5.48
CA ASP A 257 -9.01 -17.10 -5.34
C ASP A 257 -8.19 -18.11 -4.52
N ALA A 258 -6.88 -18.20 -4.74
CA ALA A 258 -5.98 -19.06 -3.96
C ALA A 258 -5.88 -18.64 -2.49
N LEU A 259 -5.71 -17.35 -2.19
CA LEU A 259 -5.61 -16.84 -0.82
C LEU A 259 -6.91 -17.02 -0.03
N ILE A 260 -8.07 -16.83 -0.67
CA ILE A 260 -9.38 -17.05 -0.04
C ILE A 260 -9.53 -18.51 0.41
N LEU A 261 -9.07 -19.47 -0.42
CA LEU A 261 -9.15 -20.89 -0.11
C LEU A 261 -8.31 -21.29 1.11
N VAL A 262 -7.16 -20.65 1.33
CA VAL A 262 -6.23 -20.99 2.43
C VAL A 262 -6.37 -20.11 3.67
N ASP A 263 -7.20 -19.07 3.65
CA ASP A 263 -7.29 -18.10 4.74
C ASP A 263 -7.65 -18.73 6.10
N ASP A 264 -8.52 -19.76 6.10
CA ASP A 264 -8.93 -20.49 7.31
C ASP A 264 -8.06 -21.74 7.59
N HIS A 265 -7.03 -22.00 6.78
CA HIS A 265 -6.18 -23.19 6.89
C HIS A 265 -5.19 -23.06 8.08
N PRO A 266 -5.08 -24.05 8.99
CA PRO A 266 -4.26 -23.97 10.19
C PRO A 266 -2.79 -23.63 9.93
N ASP A 267 -2.19 -24.24 8.91
CA ASP A 267 -0.77 -24.03 8.61
C ASP A 267 -0.47 -22.66 7.99
N PHE A 268 -1.48 -21.89 7.57
CA PHE A 268 -1.32 -20.52 7.05
C PHE A 268 -1.63 -19.45 8.09
N LYS A 269 -2.06 -19.84 9.29
CA LYS A 269 -2.29 -18.91 10.38
C LYS A 269 -0.98 -18.29 10.87
N ILE A 270 -1.08 -17.07 11.37
CA ILE A 270 0.05 -16.24 11.79
C ILE A 270 -0.11 -15.93 13.27
N LYS A 271 0.95 -16.17 14.05
CA LYS A 271 0.96 -15.92 15.49
C LYS A 271 1.01 -14.41 15.78
N SER A 272 0.01 -13.93 16.52
CA SER A 272 -0.09 -12.55 17.01
C SER A 272 0.77 -12.30 18.25
N SER A 273 0.85 -11.04 18.64
CA SER A 273 1.52 -10.60 19.89
C SER A 273 0.93 -11.24 21.16
N LYS A 274 -0.36 -11.61 21.13
CA LYS A 274 -1.04 -12.28 22.25
C LYS A 274 -0.89 -13.80 22.22
N GLY A 275 -0.18 -14.34 21.23
CA GLY A 275 -0.01 -15.78 21.02
C GLY A 275 -1.18 -16.46 20.29
N GLU A 276 -2.16 -15.69 19.83
CA GLU A 276 -3.31 -16.19 19.07
C GLU A 276 -2.91 -16.47 17.61
N MET A 277 -3.46 -17.54 17.02
CA MET A 277 -3.23 -17.87 15.61
C MET A 277 -4.28 -17.19 14.74
N LEU A 278 -3.89 -16.09 14.08
CA LEU A 278 -4.75 -15.27 13.22
C LEU A 278 -4.75 -15.79 11.78
N ASN A 279 -5.88 -15.64 11.10
CA ASN A 279 -5.97 -15.86 9.66
C ASN A 279 -5.26 -14.74 8.89
N ILE A 280 -4.94 -14.99 7.61
CA ILE A 280 -4.29 -14.01 6.73
C ILE A 280 -5.10 -12.68 6.71
N SER A 281 -6.40 -12.78 6.54
CA SER A 281 -7.35 -11.65 6.51
C SER A 281 -7.50 -10.89 7.84
N ARG A 282 -7.00 -11.43 8.95
CA ARG A 282 -7.06 -10.80 10.28
C ARG A 282 -5.70 -10.31 10.78
N ALA A 283 -4.61 -10.65 10.08
CA ALA A 283 -3.26 -10.28 10.50
C ALA A 283 -3.06 -8.76 10.55
N ASN A 284 -3.78 -7.99 9.72
CA ASN A 284 -3.73 -6.52 9.74
C ASN A 284 -4.26 -5.87 11.04
N GLY A 285 -4.89 -6.65 11.93
CA GLY A 285 -5.32 -6.21 13.26
C GLY A 285 -4.24 -6.34 14.34
N ASP A 286 -3.09 -6.95 14.06
CA ASP A 286 -1.98 -7.12 15.00
C ASP A 286 -0.65 -6.93 14.27
N MET A 287 0.08 -5.86 14.56
CA MET A 287 1.29 -5.51 13.80
C MET A 287 2.42 -6.55 13.91
N GLU A 288 2.48 -7.33 14.99
CA GLU A 288 3.48 -8.40 15.11
C GLU A 288 3.17 -9.58 14.16
N ALA A 289 1.89 -9.94 14.02
CA ALA A 289 1.46 -10.85 12.97
C ALA A 289 1.66 -10.23 11.58
N TYR A 290 1.29 -8.96 11.40
CA TYR A 290 1.32 -8.28 10.11
C TYR A 290 2.74 -8.16 9.54
N THR A 291 3.76 -7.91 10.36
CA THR A 291 5.17 -7.91 9.93
C THR A 291 5.60 -9.23 9.29
N LYS A 292 4.98 -10.35 9.65
CA LYS A 292 5.28 -11.69 9.11
C LYS A 292 4.50 -11.98 7.82
N LEU A 293 3.51 -11.17 7.46
CA LEU A 293 2.65 -11.35 6.30
C LEU A 293 3.23 -10.60 5.09
N THR A 294 3.94 -11.34 4.23
CA THR A 294 4.59 -10.81 3.02
C THR A 294 4.22 -11.65 1.79
N ASP A 295 4.75 -11.28 0.62
CA ASP A 295 4.62 -12.04 -0.63
C ASP A 295 5.05 -13.51 -0.50
N HIS A 296 5.84 -13.84 0.53
CA HIS A 296 6.22 -15.21 0.86
C HIS A 296 5.01 -16.14 1.04
N VAL A 297 3.82 -15.61 1.36
CA VAL A 297 2.57 -16.40 1.38
C VAL A 297 2.33 -17.15 0.07
N PHE A 298 2.71 -16.58 -1.08
CA PHE A 298 2.62 -17.24 -2.38
C PHE A 298 3.47 -18.50 -2.44
N GLU A 299 4.74 -18.39 -2.05
CA GLU A 299 5.68 -19.50 -2.03
C GLU A 299 5.26 -20.58 -1.04
N ARG A 300 4.75 -20.18 0.13
CA ARG A 300 4.21 -21.10 1.14
C ARG A 300 3.07 -21.95 0.60
N ILE A 301 2.19 -21.38 -0.22
CA ILE A 301 1.13 -22.15 -0.88
C ILE A 301 1.75 -23.03 -1.96
N LEU A 302 2.48 -22.45 -2.92
CA LEU A 302 2.98 -23.16 -4.10
C LEU A 302 3.84 -24.38 -3.73
N HIS A 303 4.76 -24.19 -2.80
CA HIS A 303 5.71 -25.21 -2.34
C HIS A 303 5.28 -25.91 -1.06
N TYR A 304 4.00 -25.83 -0.69
CA TYR A 304 3.48 -26.55 0.47
C TYR A 304 3.83 -28.05 0.36
N GLN A 305 4.62 -28.52 1.33
CA GLN A 305 4.92 -29.93 1.51
C GLN A 305 4.26 -30.34 2.82
N GLU A 306 3.26 -31.22 2.72
CA GLU A 306 2.60 -31.81 3.87
C GLU A 306 3.69 -32.39 4.80
N GLY A 307 3.88 -31.80 5.99
CA GLY A 307 4.81 -32.32 6.99
C GLY A 307 6.16 -31.61 7.16
N ARG A 308 6.50 -30.52 6.46
CA ARG A 308 7.61 -29.64 6.91
C ARG A 308 7.11 -28.65 7.97
N LYS A 309 6.75 -29.17 9.13
CA LYS A 309 6.82 -28.38 10.37
C LYS A 309 8.26 -28.51 10.85
N GLU A 310 8.92 -27.42 11.26
CA GLU A 310 10.07 -27.60 12.15
C GLU A 310 9.58 -28.48 13.30
N PRO A 311 10.23 -29.62 13.57
CA PRO A 311 9.68 -30.60 14.48
C PRO A 311 9.54 -29.97 15.87
N SER A 312 8.29 -29.65 16.21
CA SER A 312 7.92 -28.91 17.40
C SER A 312 7.98 -29.80 18.65
N SER A 313 7.93 -31.12 18.43
CA SER A 313 7.97 -32.16 19.44
C SER A 313 9.07 -33.19 19.18
N GLU A 314 9.52 -33.87 20.23
CA GLU A 314 10.50 -34.97 20.15
C GLU A 314 9.96 -36.17 19.34
N GLU A 315 8.64 -36.37 19.33
CA GLU A 315 7.96 -37.38 18.50
C GLU A 315 8.05 -37.09 17.00
N GLU A 316 7.95 -35.82 16.59
CA GLU A 316 8.04 -35.42 15.17
C GLU A 316 9.46 -35.59 14.62
N ARG A 317 10.50 -35.28 15.42
CA ARG A 317 11.91 -35.54 15.05
C ARG A 317 12.16 -37.02 14.81
N LYS A 318 11.57 -37.86 15.67
CA LYS A 318 11.72 -39.32 15.58
C LYS A 318 11.06 -39.88 14.32
N LYS A 319 9.91 -39.34 13.92
CA LYS A 319 9.23 -39.69 12.66
C LYS A 319 10.05 -39.33 11.42
N GLU A 320 10.71 -38.17 11.43
CA GLU A 320 11.56 -37.73 10.32
C GLU A 320 12.81 -38.63 10.17
N GLN A 321 13.45 -38.98 11.30
CA GLN A 321 14.54 -39.95 11.34
C GLN A 321 14.12 -41.34 10.86
N ASP A 322 12.95 -41.81 11.27
CA ASP A 322 12.38 -43.09 10.81
C ASP A 322 12.13 -43.05 9.29
N LEU A 323 11.65 -41.94 8.73
CA LEU A 323 11.40 -41.80 7.29
C LEU A 323 12.71 -41.79 6.47
N GLU A 324 13.73 -41.05 6.93
CA GLU A 324 15.06 -41.06 6.30
C GLU A 324 15.67 -42.48 6.32
N GLN A 325 15.55 -43.16 7.45
CA GLN A 325 16.03 -44.55 7.59
C GLN A 325 15.32 -45.50 6.62
N ALA A 326 14.00 -45.37 6.44
CA ALA A 326 13.26 -46.16 5.46
C ALA A 326 13.70 -45.86 4.01
N MET A 327 13.93 -44.59 3.67
CA MET A 327 14.41 -44.19 2.34
C MET A 327 15.80 -44.78 2.03
N GLU A 328 16.74 -44.75 2.99
CA GLU A 328 18.05 -45.36 2.82
C GLU A 328 17.99 -46.88 2.60
N ILE A 329 17.09 -47.57 3.31
CA ILE A 329 16.91 -49.01 3.17
C ILE A 329 16.32 -49.31 1.77
N LEU A 330 15.30 -48.59 1.35
CA LEU A 330 14.71 -48.74 0.02
C LEU A 330 15.73 -48.44 -1.10
N GLN A 331 16.57 -47.44 -0.93
CA GLN A 331 17.62 -47.11 -1.89
C GLN A 331 18.65 -48.25 -2.02
N ARG A 332 19.06 -48.87 -0.91
CA ARG A 332 19.91 -50.08 -0.92
C ARG A 332 19.27 -51.25 -1.67
N VAL A 333 17.95 -51.43 -1.52
CA VAL A 333 17.18 -52.45 -2.24
C VAL A 333 17.16 -52.17 -3.75
N MET A 334 16.97 -50.91 -4.17
CA MET A 334 16.98 -50.51 -5.59
C MET A 334 18.35 -50.69 -6.24
N GLU A 335 19.44 -50.47 -5.50
CA GLU A 335 20.82 -50.64 -5.97
C GLU A 335 21.25 -52.12 -6.06
N GLY A 336 20.33 -53.07 -5.89
CA GLY A 336 20.60 -54.49 -6.07
C GLY A 336 21.35 -55.15 -4.91
N ARG A 337 21.60 -54.42 -3.81
CA ARG A 337 22.21 -54.93 -2.57
C ARG A 337 21.16 -55.61 -1.70
N LYS A 338 20.42 -56.56 -2.26
CA LYS A 338 19.24 -57.20 -1.63
C LYS A 338 19.62 -58.11 -0.45
N LYS A 339 19.03 -57.84 0.72
CA LYS A 339 18.70 -58.85 1.74
C LYS A 339 17.18 -58.92 1.90
N GLU A 340 16.63 -60.12 2.08
CA GLU A 340 15.19 -60.35 2.26
C GLU A 340 14.63 -59.59 3.49
N SER A 341 15.47 -59.38 4.50
CA SER A 341 15.17 -58.60 5.71
C SER A 341 14.97 -57.09 5.48
N ASP A 342 15.57 -56.52 4.43
CA ASP A 342 15.60 -55.06 4.25
C ASP A 342 14.22 -54.53 3.80
N LEU A 343 13.50 -55.31 2.99
CA LEU A 343 12.13 -54.97 2.57
C LEU A 343 11.15 -55.04 3.75
N GLU A 344 11.32 -56.02 4.63
CA GLU A 344 10.48 -56.18 5.81
C GLU A 344 10.74 -55.06 6.84
N GLN A 345 12.01 -54.71 7.04
CA GLN A 345 12.41 -53.60 7.90
C GLN A 345 11.90 -52.24 7.38
N ALA A 346 12.02 -51.97 6.08
CA ALA A 346 11.45 -50.76 5.47
C ALA A 346 9.92 -50.73 5.61
N ARG A 347 9.25 -51.88 5.47
CA ARG A 347 7.80 -52.01 5.61
C ARG A 347 7.34 -51.72 7.04
N GLU A 348 8.01 -52.26 8.06
CA GLU A 348 7.68 -51.96 9.46
C GLU A 348 7.89 -50.49 9.83
N ILE A 349 8.97 -49.88 9.34
CA ILE A 349 9.25 -48.47 9.59
C ILE A 349 8.19 -47.59 8.91
N LEU A 350 7.87 -47.86 7.65
CA LEU A 350 6.80 -47.17 6.94
C LEU A 350 5.45 -47.37 7.61
N GLN A 351 5.15 -48.57 8.11
CA GLN A 351 3.90 -48.86 8.80
C GLN A 351 3.79 -48.07 10.12
N ARG A 352 4.85 -47.94 10.91
CA ARG A 352 4.90 -47.06 12.10
C ARG A 352 4.71 -45.58 11.74
N VAL A 353 5.29 -45.13 10.63
CA VAL A 353 5.12 -43.75 10.14
C VAL A 353 3.67 -43.51 9.66
N MET A 354 3.07 -44.48 8.97
CA MET A 354 1.69 -44.41 8.49
C MET A 354 0.66 -44.50 9.62
N GLU A 355 0.87 -45.34 10.63
CA GLU A 355 0.02 -45.43 11.83
C GLU A 355 0.00 -44.12 12.64
N GLY A 356 1.01 -43.25 12.44
CA GLY A 356 1.10 -41.91 13.03
C GLY A 356 0.60 -40.77 12.14
N ARG A 357 0.16 -41.02 10.90
CA ARG A 357 -0.57 -40.02 10.10
C ARG A 357 -2.02 -40.04 10.56
N LYS A 358 -2.43 -39.00 11.29
CA LYS A 358 -3.87 -38.78 11.53
C LYS A 358 -4.51 -38.52 10.18
N GLU A 359 -5.31 -39.47 9.69
CA GLU A 359 -6.29 -39.14 8.66
C GLU A 359 -7.15 -37.97 9.18
N PRO A 360 -7.56 -37.03 8.31
CA PRO A 360 -8.36 -35.89 8.75
C PRO A 360 -9.60 -36.39 9.48
N SER A 361 -9.65 -36.10 10.77
CA SER A 361 -10.59 -36.68 11.72
C SER A 361 -11.99 -36.13 11.54
N SER A 362 -12.13 -34.99 10.84
CA SER A 362 -13.38 -34.31 10.56
C SER A 362 -13.58 -33.99 9.07
N GLU A 363 -14.84 -33.84 8.65
CA GLU A 363 -15.21 -33.37 7.31
C GLU A 363 -14.66 -31.96 7.03
N GLU A 364 -14.52 -31.13 8.07
CA GLU A 364 -13.96 -29.79 7.98
C GLU A 364 -12.45 -29.81 7.68
N GLU A 365 -11.69 -30.72 8.30
CA GLU A 365 -10.26 -30.89 8.01
C GLU A 365 -10.04 -31.42 6.58
N ARG A 366 -10.85 -32.38 6.12
CA ARG A 366 -10.79 -32.85 4.72
C ARG A 366 -11.06 -31.72 3.72
N LYS A 367 -12.02 -30.85 4.04
CA LYS A 367 -12.33 -29.69 3.21
C LYS A 367 -11.16 -28.71 3.14
N LYS A 368 -10.50 -28.42 4.27
CA LYS A 368 -9.34 -27.52 4.33
C LYS A 368 -8.17 -28.03 3.48
N GLU A 369 -7.86 -29.32 3.55
CA GLU A 369 -6.81 -29.93 2.72
C GLU A 369 -7.19 -29.89 1.22
N SER A 370 -8.45 -30.15 0.90
CA SER A 370 -8.96 -30.03 -0.47
C SER A 370 -8.87 -28.59 -1.01
N ASP A 371 -9.20 -27.60 -0.18
CA ASP A 371 -9.12 -26.18 -0.55
C ASP A 371 -7.66 -25.72 -0.69
N LEU A 372 -6.73 -26.24 0.12
CA LEU A 372 -5.30 -26.04 -0.06
C LEU A 372 -4.80 -26.61 -1.38
N GLU A 373 -5.13 -27.86 -1.74
CA GLU A 373 -4.67 -28.41 -3.03
C GLU A 373 -5.26 -27.63 -4.22
N LYS A 374 -6.51 -27.15 -4.12
CA LYS A 374 -7.08 -26.24 -5.14
C LYS A 374 -6.30 -24.94 -5.23
N ALA A 375 -5.95 -24.32 -4.10
CA ALA A 375 -5.14 -23.10 -4.09
C ALA A 375 -3.78 -23.31 -4.75
N ARG A 376 -3.13 -24.44 -4.45
CA ARG A 376 -1.87 -24.84 -5.08
C ARG A 376 -2.00 -25.02 -6.57
N GLU A 377 -3.06 -25.69 -7.03
CA GLU A 377 -3.29 -25.89 -8.46
C GLU A 377 -3.52 -24.55 -9.18
N ILE A 378 -4.26 -23.61 -8.57
CA ILE A 378 -4.42 -22.26 -9.10
C ILE A 378 -3.05 -21.58 -9.29
N LEU A 379 -2.17 -21.63 -8.28
CA LEU A 379 -0.84 -21.02 -8.40
C LEU A 379 0.08 -21.75 -9.38
N LYS A 380 0.02 -23.10 -9.45
CA LYS A 380 0.74 -23.88 -10.48
C LYS A 380 0.30 -23.47 -11.88
N ARG A 381 -1.00 -23.23 -12.10
CA ARG A 381 -1.52 -22.71 -13.37
C ARG A 381 -0.99 -21.32 -13.69
N VAL A 382 -0.88 -20.42 -12.71
CA VAL A 382 -0.22 -19.12 -12.90
C VAL A 382 1.22 -19.31 -13.41
N MET A 383 1.99 -20.21 -12.78
CA MET A 383 3.37 -20.51 -13.16
C MET A 383 3.48 -21.14 -14.57
N LYS A 384 2.52 -21.98 -14.95
CA LYS A 384 2.42 -22.57 -16.30
C LYS A 384 1.80 -21.63 -17.34
N ARG A 385 1.40 -20.42 -16.95
CA ARG A 385 0.70 -19.43 -17.79
C ARG A 385 -0.69 -19.87 -18.27
N GLU A 386 -1.34 -20.77 -17.55
CA GLU A 386 -2.71 -21.25 -17.77
C GLU A 386 -3.74 -20.34 -17.08
N LEU A 387 -3.72 -19.07 -17.47
CA LEU A 387 -4.45 -17.99 -16.80
C LEU A 387 -5.95 -17.96 -17.10
N TYR A 388 -6.71 -17.27 -16.24
CA TYR A 388 -8.07 -16.85 -16.57
C TYR A 388 -8.10 -15.99 -17.83
N ARG A 389 -9.12 -16.17 -18.67
CA ARG A 389 -9.22 -15.49 -19.96
C ARG A 389 -10.00 -14.18 -19.82
N CYS A 390 -9.40 -13.10 -20.30
CA CYS A 390 -10.10 -11.83 -20.49
C CYS A 390 -11.04 -11.94 -21.70
N VAL A 391 -12.36 -11.93 -21.45
CA VAL A 391 -13.39 -12.08 -22.49
C VAL A 391 -13.66 -10.76 -23.23
N GLY A 392 -13.53 -9.62 -22.55
CA GLY A 392 -13.75 -8.31 -23.17
C GLY A 392 -13.47 -7.14 -22.23
N GLN A 393 -13.52 -5.93 -22.78
CA GLN A 393 -13.37 -4.66 -22.05
C GLN A 393 -14.40 -3.65 -22.57
N ALA A 394 -15.06 -2.92 -21.68
CA ALA A 394 -16.01 -1.87 -22.02
C ALA A 394 -15.82 -0.65 -21.10
N LYS A 395 -16.08 0.57 -21.60
CA LYS A 395 -15.93 1.82 -20.83
C LYS A 395 -17.10 2.09 -19.88
N LYS A 396 -18.28 1.57 -20.17
CA LYS A 396 -19.49 1.71 -19.34
C LYS A 396 -20.11 0.34 -19.20
N ILE A 397 -20.20 -0.12 -17.96
CA ILE A 397 -20.76 -1.43 -17.63
C ILE A 397 -22.15 -1.21 -17.05
N LYS A 398 -23.14 -1.96 -17.56
CA LYS A 398 -24.47 -1.98 -16.95
C LYS A 398 -24.41 -2.83 -15.69
N LYS A 399 -25.07 -2.41 -14.61
CA LYS A 399 -25.09 -3.12 -13.32
C LYS A 399 -25.58 -4.57 -13.42
N ASP A 400 -26.36 -4.89 -14.45
CA ASP A 400 -26.94 -6.22 -14.68
C ASP A 400 -26.09 -7.13 -15.60
N LEU A 401 -24.85 -6.74 -15.92
CA LEU A 401 -24.02 -7.49 -16.86
C LEU A 401 -23.63 -8.88 -16.33
N GLU A 402 -23.23 -8.98 -15.06
CA GLU A 402 -22.86 -10.27 -14.46
C GLU A 402 -24.02 -11.27 -14.48
N ASP A 403 -25.21 -10.82 -14.09
CA ASP A 403 -26.43 -11.64 -14.09
C ASP A 403 -26.78 -12.12 -15.49
N LYS A 404 -26.60 -11.26 -16.51
CA LYS A 404 -26.82 -11.62 -17.91
C LYS A 404 -25.80 -12.64 -18.39
N LEU A 405 -24.52 -12.48 -18.05
CA LEU A 405 -23.47 -13.43 -18.43
C LEU A 405 -23.71 -14.80 -17.80
N ARG A 406 -24.07 -14.85 -16.51
CA ARG A 406 -24.43 -16.09 -15.81
C ARG A 406 -25.64 -16.79 -16.42
N LYS A 407 -26.62 -16.03 -16.93
CA LYS A 407 -27.78 -16.61 -17.65
C LYS A 407 -27.39 -17.19 -19.02
N CYS A 408 -26.41 -16.60 -19.70
CA CYS A 408 -25.97 -17.05 -21.02
C CYS A 408 -25.02 -18.26 -20.97
N SER A 409 -24.17 -18.36 -19.94
CA SER A 409 -23.34 -19.54 -19.69
C SER A 409 -23.33 -19.86 -18.20
N PRO A 410 -24.25 -20.74 -17.72
CA PRO A 410 -24.40 -21.07 -16.30
C PRO A 410 -23.22 -21.83 -15.71
N ASP A 411 -22.51 -22.60 -16.55
CA ASP A 411 -21.39 -23.44 -16.12
C ASP A 411 -20.08 -22.64 -16.00
N ASP A 412 -20.02 -21.44 -16.58
CA ASP A 412 -18.84 -20.57 -16.54
C ASP A 412 -18.91 -19.57 -15.37
N LYS A 413 -17.77 -19.40 -14.68
CA LYS A 413 -17.61 -18.34 -13.67
C LYS A 413 -17.12 -17.05 -14.35
N PHE A 414 -17.96 -16.02 -14.35
CA PHE A 414 -17.59 -14.67 -14.79
C PHE A 414 -17.31 -13.77 -13.59
N GLU A 415 -16.32 -12.90 -13.77
CA GLU A 415 -15.97 -11.85 -12.82
C GLU A 415 -15.81 -10.53 -13.60
N VAL A 416 -16.54 -9.50 -13.17
CA VAL A 416 -16.47 -8.17 -13.79
C VAL A 416 -15.69 -7.23 -12.87
N ILE A 417 -14.53 -6.79 -13.35
CA ILE A 417 -13.70 -5.82 -12.64
C ILE A 417 -13.95 -4.42 -13.20
N GLU A 418 -14.38 -3.52 -12.32
CA GLU A 418 -14.46 -2.09 -12.62
C GLU A 418 -13.11 -1.43 -12.33
N VAL A 419 -12.60 -0.67 -13.29
CA VAL A 419 -11.32 0.04 -13.18
C VAL A 419 -11.55 1.51 -13.44
N THR A 420 -11.26 2.34 -12.45
CA THR A 420 -11.28 3.80 -12.57
C THR A 420 -9.93 4.30 -13.09
N LEU A 421 -9.97 5.12 -14.14
CA LEU A 421 -8.79 5.81 -14.68
C LEU A 421 -9.01 7.32 -14.56
N ASP A 422 -8.25 7.96 -13.68
CA ASP A 422 -8.32 9.39 -13.40
C ASP A 422 -6.94 10.00 -13.15
N TYR A 423 -6.89 11.30 -12.87
CA TYR A 423 -5.68 12.00 -12.44
C TYR A 423 -5.49 11.98 -10.91
N GLY A 424 -6.05 10.99 -10.21
CA GLY A 424 -5.95 10.83 -8.76
C GLY A 424 -6.93 11.68 -7.95
N MET A 425 -7.86 12.38 -8.61
CA MET A 425 -8.87 13.24 -7.98
C MET A 425 -10.25 13.12 -8.64
N GLU A 426 -10.64 11.90 -9.07
CA GLU A 426 -11.90 11.64 -9.75
C GLU A 426 -12.13 12.59 -10.94
N ASN A 427 -13.22 13.37 -10.93
CA ASN A 427 -13.60 14.31 -11.98
C ASN A 427 -12.96 15.70 -11.82
N VAL A 428 -12.06 15.87 -10.86
CA VAL A 428 -11.44 17.17 -10.56
C VAL A 428 -10.05 17.25 -11.19
N ASP A 429 -9.79 18.36 -11.88
CA ASP A 429 -8.48 18.68 -12.43
C ASP A 429 -7.50 19.04 -11.30
N PRO A 430 -6.47 18.22 -11.02
CA PRO A 430 -5.55 18.48 -9.90
C PRO A 430 -4.76 19.78 -10.09
N ILE A 431 -4.47 20.18 -11.34
CA ILE A 431 -3.75 21.42 -11.63
C ILE A 431 -4.59 22.65 -11.28
N SER A 432 -5.92 22.54 -11.32
CA SER A 432 -6.82 23.61 -10.88
C SER A 432 -6.76 23.91 -9.38
N LYS A 433 -6.18 23.00 -8.58
CA LYS A 433 -5.96 23.15 -7.14
C LYS A 433 -4.51 23.51 -6.78
N ALA A 434 -3.61 23.50 -7.76
CA ALA A 434 -2.20 23.85 -7.56
C ALA A 434 -2.00 25.36 -7.63
N TYR A 435 -0.99 25.86 -6.93
CA TYR A 435 -0.62 27.27 -6.95
C TYR A 435 0.67 27.50 -7.72
N PHE A 436 0.74 28.69 -8.29
CA PHE A 436 1.84 29.13 -9.11
C PHE A 436 2.31 30.52 -8.70
N TYR A 437 3.59 30.83 -8.93
CA TYR A 437 4.14 32.16 -8.76
C TYR A 437 4.70 32.71 -10.08
N ARG A 438 4.61 34.03 -10.23
CA ARG A 438 5.11 34.78 -11.41
C ARG A 438 6.47 35.44 -11.13
N LYS A 439 7.13 35.97 -12.17
CA LYS A 439 8.59 36.33 -12.08
C LYS A 439 8.77 37.64 -11.36
N ASP A 440 7.87 38.54 -11.69
CA ASP A 440 7.59 39.83 -11.12
C ASP A 440 7.05 39.74 -9.69
N ASN A 441 6.33 38.67 -9.34
CA ASN A 441 5.83 38.47 -7.97
C ASN A 441 6.10 37.05 -7.44
N PRO A 442 7.32 36.79 -6.93
CA PRO A 442 7.77 35.45 -6.55
C PRO A 442 7.25 34.93 -5.21
N ASP A 443 6.72 35.80 -4.36
CA ASP A 443 6.34 35.46 -2.98
C ASP A 443 4.82 35.25 -2.82
N LYS A 444 4.04 35.54 -3.87
CA LYS A 444 2.59 35.35 -3.91
C LYS A 444 2.23 34.15 -4.79
N GLY A 445 1.50 33.20 -4.20
CA GLY A 445 0.94 32.06 -4.91
C GLY A 445 -0.47 32.36 -5.38
N GLU A 446 -0.77 32.04 -6.63
CA GLU A 446 -2.08 32.22 -7.24
C GLU A 446 -2.43 30.99 -8.08
N PRO A 447 -3.72 30.64 -8.24
CA PRO A 447 -4.14 29.65 -9.22
C PRO A 447 -3.72 30.08 -10.62
N ILE A 448 -3.36 29.13 -11.49
CA ILE A 448 -3.08 29.45 -12.88
C ILE A 448 -4.39 29.68 -13.67
N PRO A 449 -4.48 30.74 -14.50
CA PRO A 449 -5.63 30.94 -15.38
C PRO A 449 -5.82 29.74 -16.33
N LYS A 450 -7.07 29.34 -16.57
CA LYS A 450 -7.37 28.24 -17.51
C LYS A 450 -6.85 28.49 -18.93
N SER A 451 -6.70 29.76 -19.33
CA SER A 451 -6.12 30.17 -20.61
C SER A 451 -4.63 29.82 -20.75
N ASP A 452 -3.94 29.73 -19.62
CA ASP A 452 -2.49 29.55 -19.55
C ASP A 452 -2.13 28.07 -19.29
N CYS A 453 -3.15 27.23 -19.07
CA CYS A 453 -3.02 25.78 -19.09
C CYS A 453 -2.98 25.27 -20.54
N PRO A 454 -2.15 24.26 -20.84
CA PRO A 454 -2.25 23.53 -22.10
C PRO A 454 -3.70 23.08 -22.34
N PRO A 455 -4.19 23.09 -23.59
CA PRO A 455 -5.55 22.63 -23.89
C PRO A 455 -5.75 21.23 -23.35
N ARG A 456 -6.78 21.07 -22.50
CA ARG A 456 -7.10 19.80 -21.83
C ARG A 456 -7.23 18.69 -22.86
N LEU A 457 -6.45 17.61 -22.69
CA LEU A 457 -6.88 16.31 -23.17
C LEU A 457 -8.05 15.88 -22.27
N VAL A 458 -9.26 16.28 -22.66
CA VAL A 458 -10.50 15.79 -22.05
C VAL A 458 -10.58 14.30 -22.35
N PHE A 459 -10.63 13.46 -21.32
CA PHE A 459 -10.81 12.00 -21.44
C PHE A 459 -12.24 11.58 -21.11
#